data_AF-A0AAD7GT61-F1
#
_entry.id   AF-A0AAD7GT61-F1
#
_cell.length_a   1.000
_cell.length_b   1.000
_cell.length_c   1.000
_cell.angle_alpha   90.00
_cell.angle_beta   90.00
_cell.angle_gamma   90.00
#
_symmetry.space_group_name_H-M   'P 1'
#
loop_
_entity.id
_entity.type
_entity.pdbx_description
1 polymer ?
#
loop_
_entity_poly.entity_id
_entity_poly.type
_entity_poly.pdbx_seq_one_letter_code
_entity_poly.pdbx_strand_id
1 'polypeptide(L)'
;SYRLIALESYFLKALTMLIHWRMIYDWAGARGLIPDWQNGFRPGYRTNNNPLILQCLRDWAKAHGHDLYIAAVDTSNAFPSMDQPTLWLKLFRLGMGAAIFD
;
A
#
# COMPACT_ATOMS: atom_id res chain seq x y z
N SER A 1 18.65 13.55 -9.64
CA SER A 1 18.17 12.45 -8.78
C SER A 1 17.96 11.23 -9.66
N TYR A 2 18.61 10.11 -9.34
CA TYR A 2 18.49 8.86 -10.11
C TYR A 2 17.63 7.87 -9.32
N ARG A 3 16.73 7.17 -10.01
CA ARG A 3 15.94 6.08 -9.42
C ARG A 3 16.42 4.76 -10.00
N LEU A 4 16.87 3.86 -9.15
CA LEU A 4 17.17 2.49 -9.54
C LEU A 4 15.85 1.78 -9.88
N ILE A 5 15.78 1.19 -11.07
CA ILE A 5 14.67 0.34 -11.50
C ILE A 5 15.28 -1.04 -11.74
N ALA A 6 14.85 -2.02 -10.95
CA ALA A 6 15.21 -3.41 -11.17
C ALA A 6 14.29 -4.01 -12.23
N LEU A 7 14.86 -4.57 -13.29
CA LEU A 7 14.11 -5.30 -14.31
C LEU A 7 14.17 -6.79 -14.01
N GLU A 8 13.01 -7.39 -13.76
CA GLU A 8 12.88 -8.82 -13.52
C GLU A 8 12.75 -9.59 -14.83
N SER A 9 13.11 -10.88 -14.82
CA SER A 9 12.83 -11.78 -15.93
C SER A 9 11.32 -11.97 -16.10
N TYR A 10 10.88 -12.26 -17.33
CA TYR A 10 9.45 -12.49 -17.61
C TYR A 10 8.85 -13.61 -16.75
N PHE A 11 9.62 -14.66 -16.49
CA PHE A 11 9.20 -15.76 -15.64
C PHE A 11 9.06 -15.33 -14.17
N LEU A 12 10.04 -14.59 -13.65
CA LEU A 12 9.98 -14.07 -12.28
C LEU A 12 8.78 -13.12 -12.11
N LYS A 13 8.54 -12.24 -13.09
CA LYS A 13 7.39 -11.35 -13.10
C LYS A 13 6.07 -12.13 -13.09
N ALA A 14 5.97 -13.22 -13.84
CA ALA A 14 4.77 -14.06 -13.83
C ALA A 14 4.56 -14.72 -12.45
N LEU A 15 5.61 -15.24 -11.84
CA LEU A 15 5.56 -15.82 -10.50
C LEU A 15 5.17 -14.80 -9.43
N THR A 16 5.76 -13.59 -9.46
CA THR A 16 5.43 -12.52 -8.51
C THR A 16 4.00 -12.01 -8.69
N MET A 17 3.46 -12.02 -9.92
CA MET A 17 2.04 -11.72 -10.16
C MET A 17 1.10 -12.78 -9.57
N LEU A 18 1.44 -14.08 -9.65
CA LEU A 18 0.63 -15.14 -9.02
C LEU A 18 0.61 -15.00 -7.50
N ILE A 19 1.77 -14.75 -6.90
CA ILE A 19 1.91 -14.50 -5.46
C ILE A 19 1.09 -13.26 -5.07
N HIS A 20 1.19 -12.18 -5.83
CA HIS A 20 0.43 -10.95 -5.62
C HIS A 20 -1.08 -11.19 -5.64
N TRP A 21 -1.56 -11.99 -6.60
CA TRP A 21 -2.99 -12.27 -6.72
C TRP A 21 -3.52 -12.98 -5.47
N ARG A 22 -2.87 -14.06 -5.03
CA ARG A 22 -3.22 -14.79 -3.80
C ARG A 22 -3.12 -13.92 -2.55
N MET A 23 -2.03 -13.16 -2.41
CA MET A 23 -1.79 -12.37 -1.20
C MET A 23 -2.74 -11.18 -1.07
N ILE A 24 -2.96 -10.43 -2.15
CA ILE A 24 -3.76 -9.20 -2.10
C ILE A 24 -5.25 -9.50 -2.15
N TYR A 25 -5.70 -10.34 -3.07
CA TYR A 25 -7.13 -10.55 -3.28
C TYR A 25 -7.69 -11.57 -2.27
N ASP A 26 -7.10 -12.76 -2.20
CA ASP A 26 -7.66 -13.85 -1.39
C ASP A 26 -7.37 -13.68 0.09
N TRP A 27 -6.17 -13.22 0.46
CA TRP A 27 -5.77 -13.12 1.86
C TRP A 27 -6.03 -11.73 2.46
N ALA A 28 -5.47 -10.68 1.87
CA ALA A 28 -5.57 -9.33 2.44
C ALA A 28 -6.97 -8.72 2.25
N GLY A 29 -7.58 -8.94 1.08
CA GLY A 29 -8.94 -8.49 0.76
C GLY A 29 -10.00 -9.19 1.60
N ALA A 30 -9.98 -10.52 1.67
CA ALA A 30 -10.97 -11.28 2.45
C ALA A 30 -10.90 -11.00 3.96
N ARG A 31 -9.71 -10.64 4.48
CA ARG A 31 -9.50 -10.29 5.90
C ARG A 31 -9.65 -8.81 6.20
N GLY A 32 -9.90 -7.96 5.20
CA GLY A 32 -10.01 -6.51 5.39
C GLY A 32 -8.76 -5.87 5.99
N LEU A 33 -7.57 -6.41 5.72
CA LEU A 33 -6.31 -5.95 6.34
C LEU A 33 -5.82 -4.61 5.78
N ILE A 34 -6.27 -4.24 4.57
CA ILE A 34 -5.92 -2.99 3.91
C ILE A 34 -7.00 -1.96 4.25
N PRO A 35 -6.65 -0.85 4.93
CA PRO A 35 -7.63 0.19 5.24
C PRO A 35 -8.22 0.85 4.00
N ASP A 36 -9.46 1.32 4.08
CA ASP A 36 -10.16 1.91 2.95
C ASP A 36 -9.58 3.25 2.47
N TRP A 37 -8.82 3.93 3.33
CA TRP A 37 -8.09 5.15 2.97
C TRP A 37 -6.78 4.88 2.20
N GLN A 38 -6.35 3.62 2.08
CA GLN A 38 -5.16 3.25 1.33
C GLN A 38 -5.52 3.01 -0.15
N ASN A 39 -5.19 4.01 -0.98
CA ASN A 39 -5.55 4.01 -2.41
C ASN A 39 -4.40 3.59 -3.34
N GLY A 40 -3.15 3.66 -2.86
CA GLY A 40 -1.96 3.32 -3.66
C GLY A 40 -1.90 1.83 -3.99
N PHE A 41 -1.57 1.50 -5.25
CA PHE A 41 -1.36 0.14 -5.74
C PHE A 41 -2.53 -0.84 -5.53
N ARG A 42 -3.75 -0.32 -5.35
CA ARG A 42 -4.98 -1.11 -5.17
C ARG A 42 -5.84 -1.08 -6.44
N PRO A 43 -6.33 -2.24 -6.94
CA PRO A 43 -7.23 -2.27 -8.09
C PRO A 43 -8.51 -1.49 -7.80
N GLY A 44 -8.98 -0.69 -8.77
CA GLY A 44 -10.19 0.11 -8.64
C GLY A 44 -10.04 1.44 -7.88
N TYR A 45 -8.90 1.67 -7.21
CA TYR A 45 -8.60 2.94 -6.54
C TYR A 45 -7.73 3.82 -7.43
N ARG A 46 -8.02 5.13 -7.42
CA ARG A 46 -7.30 6.13 -8.21
C ARG A 46 -6.59 7.11 -7.30
N THR A 47 -5.48 7.64 -7.79
CA THR A 47 -4.69 8.67 -7.10
C THR A 47 -5.53 9.92 -6.78
N ASN A 48 -6.55 10.22 -7.59
CA ASN A 48 -7.39 11.42 -7.44
C ASN A 48 -8.31 11.39 -6.21
N ASN A 49 -8.56 10.21 -5.63
CA ASN A 49 -9.46 10.07 -4.49
C ASN A 49 -8.90 10.78 -3.24
N ASN A 50 -7.58 10.66 -2.98
CA ASN A 50 -6.96 11.26 -1.79
C ASN A 50 -6.93 12.80 -1.84
N PRO A 51 -6.50 13.44 -2.96
CA PRO A 51 -6.59 14.88 -3.13
C PRO A 51 -8.02 15.42 -3.02
N LEU A 52 -9.02 14.67 -3.52
CA LEU A 52 -10.43 15.05 -3.39
C LEU A 52 -10.85 15.13 -1.91
N ILE A 53 -10.50 14.12 -1.10
CA ILE A 53 -10.79 14.12 0.34
C ILE A 53 -10.11 15.32 1.03
N LEU A 54 -8.85 15.61 0.71
CA LEU A 54 -8.13 16.76 1.24
C LEU A 54 -8.78 18.10 0.84
N GLN A 55 -9.27 18.19 -0.41
CA GLN A 55 -10.00 19.36 -0.88
C GLN A 55 -11.30 19.54 -0.09
N CYS A 56 -12.09 18.48 0.09
CA CYS A 56 -13.31 18.52 0.89
C CYS A 56 -13.04 18.94 2.34
N LEU A 57 -11.98 18.42 2.98
CA LEU A 57 -11.59 18.80 4.33
C LEU A 57 -11.21 20.28 4.43
N ARG A 58 -10.47 20.78 3.45
CA ARG A 58 -10.10 22.21 3.37
C ARG A 58 -11.34 23.09 3.24
N ASP A 59 -12.26 22.73 2.35
CA ASP A 59 -13.45 23.52 2.08
C ASP A 59 -14.41 23.49 3.29
N TRP A 60 -14.50 22.35 4.00
CA TRP A 60 -15.22 22.23 5.27
C TRP A 60 -14.60 23.10 6.38
N ALA A 61 -13.29 23.07 6.56
CA ALA A 61 -12.60 23.85 7.58
C ALA A 61 -12.80 25.36 7.35
N LYS A 62 -12.70 25.81 6.10
CA LYS A 62 -12.98 27.21 5.70
C LYS A 62 -14.43 27.62 6.01
N ALA A 63 -15.41 26.75 5.72
CA ALA A 63 -16.81 27.05 5.97
C ALA A 63 -17.15 27.19 7.47
N HIS A 64 -16.39 26.53 8.35
CA HIS A 64 -16.61 26.54 9.80
C HIS A 64 -15.64 27.46 10.56
N GLY A 65 -14.76 28.19 9.85
CA GLY A 65 -13.76 29.06 10.48
C GLY A 65 -12.71 28.30 11.30
N HIS A 66 -12.42 27.04 10.93
CA HIS A 66 -11.39 26.21 11.57
C HIS A 66 -10.09 26.20 10.76
N ASP A 67 -8.97 26.09 11.47
CA ASP A 67 -7.66 25.87 10.85
C ASP A 67 -7.45 24.37 10.57
N LEU A 68 -7.02 24.05 9.34
CA LEU A 68 -6.66 22.69 8.94
C LEU A 68 -5.14 22.54 8.91
N TYR A 69 -4.61 21.71 9.80
CA TYR A 69 -3.19 21.35 9.83
C TYR A 69 -2.97 20.01 9.12
N ILE A 70 -1.95 19.95 8.25
CA ILE A 70 -1.62 18.75 7.46
C ILE A 70 -0.16 18.37 7.70
N ALA A 71 0.08 17.10 8.03
CA ALA A 71 1.42 16.52 8.08
C ALA A 71 1.67 15.69 6.81
N ALA A 72 2.60 16.16 5.96
CA ALA A 72 3.08 15.40 4.81
C ALA A 72 4.27 14.54 5.23
N VAL A 73 4.01 13.26 5.51
CA VAL A 73 5.04 12.28 5.89
C VAL A 73 5.39 11.43 4.67
N ASP A 74 6.67 11.42 4.30
CA ASP A 74 7.20 10.58 3.22
C ASP A 74 8.41 9.77 3.70
N THR A 75 8.60 8.60 3.12
CA THR A 75 9.68 7.67 3.48
C THR A 75 10.74 7.63 2.40
N SER A 76 12.00 7.87 2.77
CA SER A 76 13.13 7.77 1.84
C SER A 76 13.36 6.33 1.38
N ASN A 77 13.35 6.11 0.06
CA ASN A 77 13.69 4.83 -0.58
C ASN A 77 12.97 3.61 0.03
N ALA A 78 11.65 3.66 0.15
CA ALA A 78 10.83 2.68 0.86
C ALA A 78 11.11 1.20 0.55
N PHE A 79 11.51 0.85 -0.69
CA PHE A 79 11.86 -0.53 -1.04
C PHE A 79 13.28 -0.91 -0.54
N PRO A 80 14.36 -0.17 -0.88
CA PRO A 80 15.68 -0.42 -0.31
C PRO A 80 15.77 -0.32 1.22
N SER A 81 15.00 0.57 1.86
CA SER A 81 15.07 0.80 3.31
C SER A 81 14.21 -0.15 4.14
N MET A 82 13.55 -1.12 3.50
CA MET A 82 12.64 -2.05 4.18
C MET A 82 13.41 -3.15 4.91
N ASP A 83 13.19 -3.26 6.23
CA ASP A 83 13.70 -4.39 7.01
C ASP A 83 12.89 -5.67 6.72
N GLN A 84 13.47 -6.55 5.91
CA GLN A 84 12.81 -7.79 5.48
C GLN A 84 12.45 -8.73 6.65
N PRO A 85 13.30 -8.96 7.66
CA PRO A 85 12.95 -9.78 8.81
C PRO A 85 11.71 -9.29 9.55
N THR A 86 11.61 -7.98 9.82
CA THR A 86 10.44 -7.40 10.49
C THR A 86 9.18 -7.53 9.62
N LEU A 87 9.30 -7.34 8.30
CA LEU A 87 8.19 -7.54 7.38
C LEU A 87 7.67 -8.98 7.44
N TRP A 88 8.56 -9.97 7.34
CA TRP A 88 8.18 -11.39 7.41
C TRP A 88 7.56 -11.75 8.75
N LEU A 89 8.12 -11.27 9.86
CA LEU A 89 7.57 -11.48 11.19
C LEU A 89 6.15 -10.89 11.32
N LYS A 90 5.93 -9.68 10.77
CA LYS A 90 4.61 -9.04 10.76
C LYS A 90 3.61 -9.87 9.97
N LEU A 91 3.98 -10.31 8.77
CA LEU A 91 3.10 -11.12 7.93
C LEU A 91 2.80 -12.49 8.55
N PHE A 92 3.80 -13.14 9.13
CA PHE A 92 3.61 -14.39 9.89
C PHE A 92 2.62 -14.21 11.04
N ARG A 93 2.77 -13.13 11.85
CA ARG A 93 1.83 -12.80 12.95
C ARG A 93 0.42 -12.50 12.46
N LEU A 94 0.27 -11.94 11.27
CA LEU A 94 -1.03 -11.73 10.62
C LEU A 94 -1.66 -13.05 10.11
N GLY A 95 -0.96 -14.18 10.25
CA GLY A 95 -1.43 -15.50 9.85
C GLY A 95 -1.11 -15.85 8.40
N MET A 96 -0.08 -15.23 7.82
CA MET A 96 0.45 -15.53 6.49
C MET A 96 1.55 -16.60 6.53
N GLY A 97 1.33 -17.65 7.32
CA GLY A 97 2.30 -18.72 7.58
C GLY A 97 1.88 -20.11 7.09
N ALA A 98 0.68 -20.26 6.51
CA ALA A 98 0.25 -21.52 5.91
C ALA A 98 0.85 -21.67 4.51
N ALA A 99 1.04 -22.92 4.07
CA ALA A 99 1.76 -23.26 2.86
C ALA A 99 1.32 -22.39 1.66
N ILE A 100 2.31 -21.73 1.07
CA ILE A 100 2.21 -21.20 -0.29
C ILE A 100 2.11 -22.38 -1.30
N PHE A 101 2.35 -23.62 -0.85
CA PHE A 101 2.53 -24.83 -1.65
C PHE A 101 1.60 -26.03 -1.31
N ASP A 102 0.55 -25.85 -0.51
CA ASP A 102 -0.52 -26.87 -0.44
C ASP A 102 -1.55 -26.65 -1.56
#